data_AF-A0A382CNZ0-F1
#
_entry.id   AF-A0A382CNZ0-F1
#
_cell.length_a   1.000
_cell.length_b   1.000
_cell.length_c   1.000
_cell.angle_alpha   90.00
_cell.angle_beta   90.00
_cell.angle_gamma   90.00
#
_symmetry.space_group_name_H-M   'P 1'
#
loop_
_entity.id
_entity.type
_entity.pdbx_description
1 polymer ?
#
loop_
_entity_poly.entity_id
_entity_poly.type
_entity_poly.pdbx_seq_one_letter_code
_entity_poly.pdbx_strand_id
1 'polypeptide(L)'
;MKLIDLRSDTVTLPSPEMYEAIVSAELGDDVFAEDPTVNALQEKATEITGKEAGLLVPSGTMGNLVSILTHCKRGTEAILGDQSHTFLYECGGISAYGGGYS
;
A
#
# COMPACT_ATOMS: atom_id res chain seq x y z
N MET A 1 -29.20 16.50 6.12
CA MET A 1 -29.00 15.57 7.25
C MET A 1 -27.56 15.11 7.18
N LYS A 2 -26.75 15.30 8.23
CA LYS A 2 -25.35 14.85 8.22
C LYS A 2 -25.37 13.32 8.37
N LEU A 3 -24.86 12.58 7.37
CA LEU A 3 -24.77 11.13 7.45
C LEU A 3 -23.71 10.79 8.52
N ILE A 4 -24.09 10.02 9.54
CA ILE A 4 -23.15 9.49 10.53
C ILE A 4 -22.90 8.03 10.12
N ASP A 5 -21.77 7.77 9.47
CA ASP A 5 -21.37 6.44 9.02
C ASP A 5 -20.25 5.91 9.93
N LEU A 6 -20.57 4.90 10.75
CA LEU A 6 -19.65 4.28 11.72
C LEU A 6 -19.19 2.89 11.31
N ARG A 7 -19.34 2.51 10.04
CA ARG A 7 -19.04 1.15 9.57
C ARG A 7 -17.54 0.84 9.54
N SER A 8 -16.71 1.83 9.19
CA SER A 8 -15.27 1.69 9.02
C SER A 8 -14.63 3.08 8.91
N ASP A 9 -13.34 3.20 9.21
CA ASP A 9 -12.55 4.39 8.87
C ASP A 9 -12.31 4.52 7.36
N THR A 10 -12.40 3.43 6.60
CA THR A 10 -12.27 3.45 5.13
C THR A 10 -13.37 4.22 4.39
N VAL A 11 -14.43 4.66 5.08
CA VAL A 11 -15.49 5.52 4.49
C VAL A 11 -15.11 7.00 4.47
N THR A 12 -13.94 7.38 4.98
CA THR A 12 -13.45 8.77 4.97
C THR A 12 -13.38 9.32 3.55
N LEU A 13 -13.86 10.55 3.37
CA LEU A 13 -13.72 11.30 2.12
C LEU A 13 -12.59 12.33 2.25
N PRO A 14 -11.93 12.69 1.14
CA PRO A 14 -10.90 13.74 1.16
C PRO A 14 -11.45 15.06 1.69
N SER A 15 -10.65 15.78 2.49
CA SER A 15 -10.98 17.13 2.92
C SER A 15 -10.82 18.14 1.76
N PRO A 16 -11.37 19.36 1.86
CA PRO A 16 -11.17 20.39 0.85
C PRO A 16 -9.69 20.66 0.56
N GLU A 17 -8.84 20.71 1.59
CA GLU A 17 -7.40 20.94 1.46
C GLU A 17 -6.71 19.75 0.75
N MET A 18 -7.16 18.52 1.02
CA MET A 18 -6.69 17.33 0.32
C MET A 18 -7.09 17.36 -1.15
N TYR A 19 -8.31 17.82 -1.48
CA TYR A 19 -8.73 18.00 -2.87
C TYR A 19 -7.88 19.05 -3.58
N GLU A 20 -7.60 20.19 -2.94
CA GLU A 20 -6.73 21.22 -3.52
C GLU A 20 -5.31 20.68 -3.77
N ALA A 21 -4.76 19.92 -2.82
CA ALA A 21 -3.45 19.28 -2.97
C ALA A 21 -3.44 18.26 -4.12
N ILE A 22 -4.49 17.45 -4.27
CA ILE A 22 -4.61 16.49 -5.39
C ILE A 22 -4.67 17.21 -6.74
N VAL A 23 -5.46 18.28 -6.84
CA VAL A 23 -5.65 19.02 -8.10
C VAL A 23 -4.41 19.82 -8.49
N SER A 24 -3.63 20.28 -7.51
CA SER A 24 -2.43 21.08 -7.73
C SER A 24 -1.13 20.26 -7.78
N ALA A 25 -1.20 18.95 -7.56
CA ALA A 25 -0.03 18.07 -7.58
C ALA A 25 0.68 18.11 -8.94
N GLU A 26 2.00 18.25 -8.91
CA GLU A 26 2.83 18.07 -10.09
C GLU A 26 2.94 16.56 -10.37
N LEU A 27 2.58 16.15 -11.58
CA LEU A 27 2.53 14.74 -11.98
C LEU A 27 3.57 14.46 -13.06
N GLY A 28 4.04 13.22 -13.09
CA GLY A 28 5.00 12.72 -14.08
C GLY A 28 4.78 11.24 -14.36
N ASP A 29 5.77 10.60 -14.97
CA ASP A 29 5.76 9.15 -15.19
C ASP A 29 6.52 8.44 -14.06
N ASP A 30 5.79 7.79 -13.16
CA ASP A 30 6.35 7.04 -12.03
C ASP A 30 7.20 5.83 -12.48
N VAL A 31 6.93 5.23 -13.64
CA VAL A 31 7.73 4.11 -14.15
C VAL A 31 9.17 4.53 -14.44
N PHE A 32 9.35 5.79 -14.87
CA PHE A 32 10.66 6.40 -15.08
C PHE A 32 11.17 7.18 -13.85
N ALA A 33 10.46 7.12 -12.72
CA ALA A 33 10.70 7.89 -11.50
C ALA A 33 10.68 9.43 -11.72
N GLU A 34 9.90 9.88 -12.69
CA GLU A 34 9.78 11.29 -13.07
C GLU A 34 8.57 11.99 -12.42
N ASP A 35 7.78 11.28 -11.59
CA ASP A 35 6.68 11.89 -10.84
C ASP A 35 7.20 12.55 -9.54
N PRO A 36 7.21 13.89 -9.45
CA PRO A 36 7.78 14.58 -8.30
C PRO A 36 6.90 14.41 -7.04
N THR A 37 5.59 14.23 -7.19
CA THR A 37 4.68 14.05 -6.05
C THR A 37 4.85 12.67 -5.42
N VAL A 38 5.00 11.63 -6.24
CA VAL A 38 5.28 10.27 -5.74
C VAL A 38 6.65 10.23 -5.05
N ASN A 39 7.69 10.81 -5.67
CA ASN A 39 9.01 10.88 -5.08
C ASN A 39 9.00 11.59 -3.71
N ALA A 40 8.39 12.75 -3.62
CA ALA A 40 8.27 13.50 -2.36
C ALA A 40 7.50 12.72 -1.27
N LEU A 41 6.46 11.97 -1.64
CA LEU A 41 5.72 11.13 -0.70
C LEU A 41 6.59 9.99 -0.16
N GLN A 42 7.36 9.32 -1.03
CA GLN A 42 8.25 8.22 -0.64
C GLN A 42 9.40 8.72 0.24
N GLU A 43 10.00 9.85 -0.10
CA GLU A 43 11.03 10.52 0.72
C GLU A 43 10.49 10.91 2.10
N LYS A 44 9.30 11.50 2.16
CA LYS A 44 8.67 11.82 3.45
C LYS A 44 8.43 10.56 4.29
N ALA A 45 8.02 9.45 3.66
CA ALA A 45 7.82 8.18 4.35
C ALA A 45 9.15 7.61 4.90
N THR A 46 10.25 7.71 4.15
CA THR A 46 11.57 7.26 4.60
C THR A 46 12.10 8.10 5.75
N GLU A 47 11.91 9.42 5.72
CA GLU A 47 12.26 10.33 6.82
C GLU A 47 11.51 9.99 8.12
N ILE A 48 10.19 9.75 8.02
CA ILE A 48 9.35 9.41 9.18
C ILE A 48 9.74 8.05 9.77
N THR A 49 10.05 7.06 8.92
CA THR A 49 10.28 5.68 9.35
C THR A 49 11.75 5.35 9.62
N GLY A 50 12.68 6.23 9.22
CA GLY A 50 14.12 6.00 9.28
C GLY A 50 14.59 4.85 8.36
N LYS A 51 13.87 4.58 7.26
CA LYS A 51 14.21 3.55 6.28
C LYS A 51 14.96 4.15 5.09
N GLU A 52 15.70 3.32 4.37
CA GLU A 52 16.51 3.79 3.23
C GLU A 52 15.65 4.11 2.00
N ALA A 53 14.53 3.42 1.82
CA ALA A 53 13.64 3.57 0.67
C ALA A 53 12.18 3.31 1.04
N GLY A 54 11.26 3.93 0.28
CA GLY A 54 9.83 3.72 0.35
C GLY A 54 9.27 3.49 -1.06
N LEU A 55 8.16 2.77 -1.16
CA LEU A 55 7.49 2.49 -2.43
C LEU A 55 5.99 2.75 -2.26
N LEU A 56 5.43 3.62 -3.09
CA LEU A 56 4.00 3.84 -3.19
C LEU A 56 3.35 2.66 -3.92
N VAL A 57 2.29 2.11 -3.34
CA VAL A 57 1.51 1.03 -3.93
C VAL A 57 0.01 1.39 -3.93
N PRO A 58 -0.78 0.90 -4.90
CA PRO A 58 -2.21 1.22 -5.00
C PRO A 58 -3.07 0.74 -3.83
N SER A 59 -2.60 -0.25 -3.07
CA SER A 59 -3.33 -0.80 -1.93
C SER A 59 -2.41 -1.44 -0.89
N GLY A 60 -2.87 -1.52 0.35
CA GLY A 60 -2.16 -2.24 1.43
C GLY A 60 -1.92 -3.71 1.07
N THR A 61 -2.85 -4.34 0.36
CA THR A 61 -2.72 -5.70 -0.17
C THR A 61 -1.54 -5.86 -1.11
N MET A 62 -1.36 -4.92 -2.04
CA MET A 62 -0.20 -4.96 -2.93
C MET A 62 1.10 -4.74 -2.13
N GLY A 63 1.09 -3.86 -1.14
CA GLY A 63 2.25 -3.63 -0.27
C GLY A 63 2.68 -4.89 0.49
N ASN A 64 1.73 -5.61 1.08
CA ASN A 64 1.99 -6.88 1.75
C ASN A 64 2.55 -7.92 0.78
N LEU A 65 1.94 -8.07 -0.40
CA LEU A 65 2.39 -9.01 -1.42
C LEU A 65 3.82 -8.71 -1.90
N VAL A 66 4.13 -7.44 -2.20
CA VAL A 66 5.47 -7.02 -2.62
C VAL A 66 6.50 -7.28 -1.52
N SER A 67 6.17 -6.98 -0.27
CA SER A 67 7.06 -7.26 0.88
C SER A 67 7.37 -8.75 0.99
N ILE A 68 6.35 -9.61 0.93
CA ILE A 68 6.52 -11.06 0.99
C ILE A 68 7.35 -11.56 -0.18
N LEU A 69 7.07 -11.14 -1.42
CA LEU A 69 7.84 -11.56 -2.60
C LEU A 69 9.30 -11.05 -2.58
N THR A 70 9.56 -9.94 -1.89
CA THR A 70 10.92 -9.39 -1.72
C THR A 70 11.70 -10.18 -0.67
N HIS A 71 11.04 -10.63 0.41
CA HIS A 71 11.67 -11.38 1.50
C HIS A 71 11.69 -12.90 1.28
N CYS A 72 10.74 -13.45 0.54
CA CYS A 72 10.54 -14.87 0.29
C CYS A 72 10.67 -15.16 -1.20
N LYS A 73 11.52 -16.11 -1.56
CA LYS A 73 11.59 -16.63 -2.94
C LYS A 73 10.33 -17.47 -3.24
N ARG A 74 10.05 -17.72 -4.52
CA ARG A 74 9.01 -18.70 -4.90
C ARG A 74 9.24 -20.03 -4.18
N GLY A 75 8.22 -20.53 -3.48
CA GLY A 75 8.27 -21.76 -2.69
C GLY A 75 8.82 -21.60 -1.26
N THR A 76 8.83 -20.39 -0.68
CA THR A 76 9.16 -20.18 0.74
C THR A 76 7.89 -19.88 1.54
N GLU A 77 7.80 -20.47 2.73
CA GLU A 77 6.65 -20.30 3.64
C GLU A 77 6.77 -18.98 4.41
N ALA A 78 5.70 -18.19 4.42
CA ALA A 78 5.56 -17.04 5.31
C ALA A 78 4.61 -17.44 6.45
N ILE A 79 5.12 -17.45 7.69
CA ILE A 79 4.29 -17.67 8.88
C ILE A 79 3.51 -16.38 9.13
N LEU A 80 2.21 -16.41 8.84
CA LEU A 80 1.28 -15.31 9.06
C LEU A 80 0.36 -15.67 10.22
N GLY A 81 -0.08 -14.67 10.99
CA GLY A 81 -1.10 -14.88 12.01
C GLY A 81 -2.40 -15.37 11.39
N ASP A 82 -3.09 -16.29 12.05
CA ASP A 82 -4.39 -16.85 11.68
C ASP A 82 -5.51 -15.80 11.55
N GLN A 83 -5.31 -14.61 12.14
CA GLN A 83 -6.18 -13.43 12.07
C GLN A 83 -5.59 -12.29 11.22
N SER A 84 -4.48 -12.50 10.52
CA SER A 84 -3.86 -11.44 9.71
C SER A 84 -4.74 -11.06 8.52
N HIS A 85 -4.88 -9.76 8.28
CA HIS A 85 -5.66 -9.22 7.16
C HIS A 85 -5.19 -9.79 5.80
N THR A 86 -3.87 -10.05 5.71
CA THR A 86 -3.19 -10.70 4.58
C THR A 86 -3.66 -12.13 4.31
N PHE A 87 -4.05 -12.88 5.33
CA PHE A 87 -4.55 -14.26 5.17
C PHE A 87 -6.05 -14.31 4.86
N LEU A 88 -6.86 -13.46 5.50
CA LEU A 88 -8.33 -13.53 5.43
C LEU A 88 -8.98 -12.70 4.31
N TYR A 89 -8.39 -11.56 3.91
CA TYR A 89 -9.07 -10.58 3.03
C TYR A 89 -8.35 -10.28 1.71
N GLU A 90 -7.18 -10.87 1.46
CA GLU A 90 -6.37 -10.61 0.26
C GLU A 90 -6.47 -11.72 -0.81
N CYS A 91 -7.59 -12.45 -0.82
CA CYS A 91 -7.96 -13.43 -1.86
C CYS A 91 -6.86 -14.45 -2.23
N GLY A 92 -5.94 -14.79 -1.32
CA GLY A 92 -4.89 -15.76 -1.59
C GLY A 92 -3.93 -15.35 -2.72
N GLY A 93 -3.69 -14.05 -2.96
CA GLY A 93 -2.73 -13.58 -3.98
C GLY A 93 -1.31 -14.17 -3.78
N ILE A 94 -0.95 -14.45 -2.53
CA ILE A 94 0.27 -15.18 -2.16
C ILE A 94 0.30 -16.59 -2.77
N SER A 95 -0.84 -17.29 -2.83
CA SER A 95 -0.98 -18.63 -3.41
C SER A 95 -0.84 -18.63 -4.94
N ALA A 96 -1.33 -17.58 -5.61
CA ALA A 96 -1.31 -17.48 -7.07
C ALA A 96 0.07 -17.08 -7.64
N TYR A 97 0.84 -16.25 -6.92
CA TYR A 97 2.14 -15.76 -7.39
C TYR A 97 3.37 -16.34 -6.65
N GLY A 98 3.21 -16.75 -5.39
CA GLY A 98 4.28 -17.26 -4.52
C GLY A 98 4.49 -18.77 -4.55
N GLY A 99 3.50 -19.53 -5.04
CA GLY A 99 3.57 -20.99 -5.15
C GLY A 99 3.51 -21.69 -3.81
N GLY A 100 2.30 -22.19 -3.47
CA GLY A 100 2.05 -23.20 -2.45
C GLY A 100 1.86 -22.68 -1.03
N TYR A 101 0.66 -22.92 -0.46
CA TYR A 101 0.49 -23.03 0.99
C TYR A 101 0.40 -24.51 1.37
N SER A 102 0.94 -24.82 2.55
CA SER A 102 0.39 -25.84 3.44
C SER A 102 -0.52 -25.14 4.46
#